data_AF-A0A3M6W8A9-F1
#
_entry.id   AF-A0A3M6W8A9-F1
#
_cell.length_a   1.000
_cell.length_b   1.000
_cell.length_c   1.000
_cell.angle_alpha   90.00
_cell.angle_beta   90.00
_cell.angle_gamma   90.00
#
_symmetry.space_group_name_H-M   'P 1'
#
loop_
_entity.id
_entity.type
_entity.pdbx_description
1 polymer ?
#
loop_
_entity_poly.entity_id
_entity_poly.type
_entity_poly.pdbx_seq_one_letter_code
_entity_poly.pdbx_strand_id
1 'polypeptide(L)' 'MPGDQYSAPPKEAHGRVWYSHPREYGKGARSCRVTGDKKKNGIIRKYGLNMSRQAFREKAEEIGFKKVSGGRIIHV' A
#
# COMPACT_ATOMS: atom_id res chain seq x y z
N MET A 1 47.59 -16.49 -15.21
CA MET A 1 46.65 -16.79 -16.31
C MET A 1 45.29 -17.07 -15.72
N PRO A 2 44.25 -16.28 -16.02
CA PRO A 2 42.92 -16.41 -15.44
C PRO A 2 42.08 -17.43 -16.22
N GLY A 3 41.84 -18.60 -15.63
CA GLY A 3 40.77 -19.55 -15.96
C GLY A 3 40.20 -19.98 -14.62
N ASP A 4 38.90 -19.98 -14.33
CA ASP A 4 37.77 -20.28 -15.19
C ASP A 4 36.63 -19.29 -14.92
N GLN A 5 36.35 -18.41 -15.88
CA GLN A 5 35.27 -17.43 -15.80
C GLN A 5 33.98 -17.90 -16.51
N TYR A 6 33.64 -19.18 -16.52
CA TYR A 6 32.35 -19.63 -17.08
C TYR A 6 31.79 -20.87 -16.36
N SER A 7 31.60 -20.78 -15.05
CA SER A 7 30.61 -21.65 -14.38
C SER A 7 29.23 -21.06 -14.66
N ALA A 8 28.51 -21.65 -15.60
CA ALA A 8 27.13 -21.28 -15.93
C ALA A 8 26.29 -21.15 -14.64
N PRO A 9 25.58 -20.04 -14.41
CA PRO A 9 24.74 -19.92 -13.23
C PRO A 9 23.68 -21.03 -13.26
N PRO A 10 23.36 -21.66 -12.11
CA PRO A 10 22.27 -22.62 -12.01
C PRO A 10 21.00 -22.01 -12.62
N LYS A 11 20.44 -22.73 -13.58
CA LYS A 11 19.16 -22.47 -14.24
C LYS A 11 18.00 -22.63 -13.24
N GLU A 12 17.93 -21.71 -12.28
CA GLU A 12 16.85 -21.64 -11.31
C GLU A 12 16.21 -20.26 -11.42
N ALA A 13 15.15 -20.19 -12.23
CA ALA A 13 14.36 -18.98 -12.47
C ALA A 13 13.73 -18.35 -11.20
N HIS A 14 13.97 -18.93 -10.02
CA HIS A 14 13.28 -18.58 -8.77
C HIS A 14 14.22 -18.17 -7.62
N GLY A 15 15.54 -18.10 -7.81
CA GLY A 15 16.48 -17.81 -6.71
C GLY A 15 16.65 -16.33 -6.32
N ARG A 16 16.24 -15.36 -7.16
CA ARG A 16 16.54 -13.93 -6.94
C ARG A 16 15.46 -12.97 -7.44
N VAL A 17 14.19 -13.18 -7.10
CA VAL A 17 13.18 -12.21 -7.51
C VAL A 17 12.18 -11.87 -6.43
N TRP A 18 12.70 -11.46 -5.27
CA TRP A 18 11.91 -10.72 -4.30
C TRP A 18 11.48 -9.37 -4.91
N TYR A 19 10.17 -9.08 -4.92
CA TYR A 19 9.65 -7.83 -5.46
C TYR A 19 9.94 -7.58 -6.95
N SER A 20 9.97 -8.66 -7.75
CA SER A 20 10.19 -8.66 -9.20
C SER A 20 9.29 -7.70 -9.99
N HIS A 21 8.01 -7.70 -9.60
CA HIS A 21 6.96 -7.08 -10.39
C HIS A 21 6.82 -5.61 -10.00
N PRO A 22 6.90 -4.67 -10.97
CA PRO A 22 6.63 -3.26 -10.74
C PRO A 22 5.24 -3.08 -10.11
N ARG A 23 5.17 -2.33 -9.01
CA ARG A 23 3.93 -2.06 -8.27
C ARG A 23 3.54 -0.58 -8.39
N GLU A 24 3.45 -0.10 -9.61
CA GLU A 24 3.06 1.29 -9.88
C GLU A 24 1.54 1.49 -9.75
N TYR A 25 0.76 0.44 -10.03
CA TYR A 25 -0.69 0.50 -10.07
C TYR A 25 -1.38 -0.69 -9.39
N GLY A 26 -2.70 -0.56 -9.20
CA GLY A 26 -3.54 -1.59 -8.59
C GLY A 26 -3.65 -1.52 -7.05
N LYS A 27 -4.22 -2.56 -6.46
CA LYS A 27 -4.49 -2.63 -5.01
C LYS A 27 -3.21 -2.83 -4.20
N GLY A 28 -2.27 -3.63 -4.71
CA GLY A 28 -1.02 -3.98 -4.02
C GLY A 28 0.04 -2.87 -4.00
N ALA A 29 -0.07 -1.90 -4.92
CA ALA A 29 0.77 -0.73 -5.04
C ALA A 29 0.52 0.33 -3.96
N ARG A 30 -0.60 0.23 -3.25
CA ARG A 30 -1.07 1.27 -2.33
C ARG A 30 -1.12 0.74 -0.91
N SER A 31 -0.65 1.55 0.02
CA SER A 31 -0.62 1.26 1.45
C SER A 31 -1.34 2.38 2.21
N CYS A 32 -1.85 2.03 3.39
CA CYS A 32 -2.46 3.00 4.30
C CYS A 32 -1.35 3.85 4.93
N ARG A 33 -1.50 5.18 4.97
CA ARG A 33 -0.53 6.06 5.65
C ARG A 33 -0.33 5.74 7.14
N VAL A 34 -1.36 5.21 7.81
CA VAL A 34 -1.34 4.92 9.26
C VAL A 34 -0.91 3.48 9.56
N THR A 35 -1.40 2.53 8.78
CA THR A 35 -1.20 1.09 9.05
C THR A 35 -0.15 0.45 8.12
N GLY A 36 0.41 1.23 7.19
CA GLY A 36 1.38 0.78 6.19
C GLY A 36 0.82 -0.33 5.29
N ASP A 37 1.69 -1.26 4.93
CA ASP A 37 1.36 -2.44 4.11
C ASP A 37 0.45 -3.45 4.81
N LYS A 38 0.24 -3.34 6.13
CA LYS A 38 -0.63 -4.25 6.90
C LYS A 38 -2.11 -4.14 6.49
N LYS A 39 -2.55 -2.97 6.00
CA LYS A 39 -3.92 -2.76 5.48
C LYS A 39 -3.90 -2.15 4.09
N LYS A 40 -3.91 -3.04 3.07
CA LYS A 40 -4.09 -2.67 1.65
C LYS A 40 -5.56 -2.61 1.21
N ASN A 41 -6.45 -3.23 1.99
CA ASN A 41 -7.87 -3.33 1.66
C ASN A 41 -8.67 -2.16 2.27
N GLY A 42 -9.61 -1.62 1.49
CA GLY A 42 -10.52 -0.57 1.97
C GLY A 42 -9.83 0.77 2.26
N ILE A 43 -8.85 1.15 1.42
CA ILE A 43 -8.19 2.46 1.47
C ILE A 43 -9.13 3.52 0.88
N ILE A 44 -9.42 4.56 1.66
CA ILE A 44 -10.11 5.77 1.23
C ILE A 44 -9.10 6.65 0.49
N ARG A 45 -9.40 6.91 -0.79
CA ARG A 45 -8.55 7.68 -1.71
C ARG A 45 -9.08 9.07 -2.02
N LYS A 46 -10.30 9.37 -1.55
CA LYS A 46 -10.94 10.67 -1.78
C LYS A 46 -10.15 11.75 -1.04
N TYR A 47 -9.98 12.90 -1.70
CA TYR A 47 -9.25 14.05 -1.16
C TYR A 47 -7.78 13.77 -0.79
N GLY A 48 -7.17 12.70 -1.32
CA GLY A 48 -5.75 12.40 -1.09
C GLY A 48 -5.41 11.81 0.29
N LEU A 49 -6.40 11.42 1.10
CA LEU A 49 -6.18 10.88 2.45
C LEU A 49 -5.30 9.62 2.48
N ASN A 50 -5.46 8.71 1.52
CA ASN A 50 -4.74 7.43 1.44
C ASN A 50 -4.72 6.66 2.78
N MET A 51 -5.88 6.59 3.44
CA MET A 51 -6.04 6.02 4.78
C MET A 51 -7.05 4.88 4.75
N SER A 52 -6.84 3.82 5.54
CA SER A 52 -7.80 2.72 5.66
C SER A 52 -9.09 3.19 6.33
N ARG A 53 -10.24 2.62 5.96
CA ARG A 53 -11.55 2.98 6.52
C ARG A 53 -11.65 2.90 8.05
N GLN A 54 -10.86 2.03 8.69
CA GLN A 54 -10.85 1.89 10.15
C GLN A 54 -10.08 3.06 10.79
N ALA A 55 -8.87 3.32 10.30
CA ALA A 55 -8.08 4.47 10.75
C ALA A 55 -8.77 5.82 10.45
N PHE A 56 -9.51 5.91 9.35
CA PHE A 56 -10.30 7.10 9.05
C PHE A 56 -11.40 7.35 10.08
N ARG A 57 -12.06 6.30 10.61
CA ARG A 57 -13.12 6.47 11.61
C ARG A 57 -12.56 6.92 12.97
N GLU A 58 -11.36 6.48 13.32
CA GLU A 58 -10.66 6.89 14.55
C GLU A 58 -10.19 8.35 14.45
N LYS A 59 -9.69 8.77 13.29
CA LYS A 59 -9.12 10.11 13.08
C LYS A 59 -10.06 11.11 12.40
N ALA A 60 -11.31 10.72 12.11
CA ALA A 60 -12.25 11.56 11.37
C ALA A 60 -12.46 12.91 12.07
N GLU A 61 -12.66 12.89 13.38
CA GLU A 61 -12.93 14.09 14.17
C GLU A 61 -11.72 15.04 14.21
N GLU A 62 -10.50 14.51 14.35
CA GLU A 62 -9.25 15.29 14.32
C GLU A 62 -8.98 15.93 12.97
N ILE A 63 -9.37 15.26 11.88
CA ILE A 63 -9.22 15.79 10.51
C ILE A 63 -10.29 16.86 10.22
N GLY A 64 -11.33 16.99 11.04
CA GLY A 64 -12.43 17.94 10.84
C GLY A 64 -13.66 17.33 10.15
N PHE A 65 -13.73 16.00 10.04
CA PHE A 65 -14.94 15.33 9.57
C PHE A 65 -15.94 15.15 10.72
N LYS A 66 -17.16 15.68 10.58
CA LYS A 66 -18.26 15.47 11.52
C LYS A 66 -19.39 14.64 10.92
N LYS A 67 -20.01 13.81 11.77
CA LYS A 67 -21.21 13.06 11.43
C LYS A 67 -22.44 13.96 11.55
N VAL A 68 -23.16 14.15 10.45
CA VAL A 68 -24.48 14.80 10.45
C VAL A 68 -25.57 13.76 10.77
N SER A 69 -26.68 14.21 11.35
CA SER A 69 -27.78 13.39 11.90
C SER A 69 -28.34 12.31 10.96
N GLY A 70 -28.12 12.41 9.64
CA GLY A 70 -28.50 11.42 8.63
C GLY A 70 -27.42 10.38 8.26
N GLY A 71 -26.42 10.15 9.11
CA GLY A 71 -25.38 9.12 8.86
C GLY A 71 -24.32 9.50 7.82
N ARG A 72 -24.38 10.73 7.27
CA ARG A 72 -23.36 11.28 6.37
C ARG A 72 -22.21 11.86 7.18
N ILE A 73 -20.98 11.70 6.69
CA ILE A 73 -19.78 12.32 7.24
C ILE A 73 -19.37 13.44 6.29
N ILE A 74 -19.36 14.68 6.78
CA ILE A 74 -18.97 15.88 6.02
C ILE A 74 -17.70 16.47 6.61
N HIS A 75 -16.87 17.07 5.76
CA HIS A 75 -15.75 17.89 6.22
C HIS A 75 -16.33 19.24 6.66
N VAL A 76 -15.98 19.68 7.88
CA VAL A 76 -16.43 20.92 8.50
C VAL A 76 -15.39 22.00 8.31
#